data_AF-A0A1V5WM58-F1
#
_entry.id   AF-A0A1V5WM58-F1
#
_cell.length_a   1.000
_cell.length_b   1.000
_cell.length_c   1.000
_cell.angle_alpha   90.00
_cell.angle_beta   90.00
_cell.angle_gamma   90.00
#
_symmetry.space_group_name_H-M   'P 1'
#
loop_
_entity.id
_entity.type
_entity.pdbx_description
1 polymer ?
#
loop_
_entity_poly.entity_id
_entity_poly.type
_entity_poly.pdbx_seq_one_letter_code
_entity_poly.pdbx_strand_id
1 'polypeptide(L)'
;MSAYFVDIVSAMNDKVSLLDVMDAHSDDVYRYYELLIDKEENDFKENLIEGQERPSNFNLLIIDRIEITPKYRGKNIGFAAISNLIKVFGHSCGYVAVESFPLQFEAGNAGNEPADDKELATLKLKNYYSKLGFKNIKGTDFMLLNLDYFNPPKVDLVDGKFELV
;
A
#
# COMPACT_ATOMS: atom_id res chain seq x y z
N MET A 1 -6.89 10.67 -3.91
CA MET A 1 -5.87 9.67 -3.56
C MET A 1 -4.91 10.34 -2.59
N SER A 2 -4.62 9.72 -1.45
CA SER A 2 -3.59 10.15 -0.50
C SER A 2 -2.53 9.06 -0.37
N ALA A 3 -1.28 9.48 -0.18
CA ALA A 3 -0.14 8.60 0.06
C ALA A 3 0.90 9.35 0.88
N TYR A 4 1.68 8.61 1.67
CA TYR A 4 2.74 9.15 2.52
C TYR A 4 4.07 8.52 2.14
N PHE A 5 5.09 9.35 1.96
CA PHE A 5 6.47 8.91 1.84
C PHE A 5 7.12 9.04 3.21
N VAL A 6 7.59 7.92 3.75
CA VAL A 6 8.28 7.86 5.04
C VAL A 6 9.79 7.75 4.78
N ASP A 7 10.50 8.85 5.03
CA ASP A 7 11.96 8.94 4.87
C ASP A 7 12.70 8.38 6.09
N ILE A 8 12.62 7.07 6.26
CA ILE A 8 13.22 6.34 7.37
C ILE A 8 14.75 6.45 7.32
N VAL A 9 15.34 6.36 6.14
CA VAL A 9 16.80 6.40 5.96
C VAL A 9 17.36 7.74 6.44
N SER A 10 16.77 8.87 6.04
CA SER A 10 17.21 10.18 6.53
C SER A 10 17.01 10.33 8.04
N ALA A 11 15.87 9.88 8.56
CA ALA A 11 15.59 9.94 10.00
C ALA A 11 16.64 9.16 10.82
N MET A 12 17.02 7.96 10.38
CA MET A 12 18.06 7.17 11.05
C MET A 12 19.44 7.84 11.00
N ASN A 13 19.80 8.44 9.86
CA ASN A 13 21.05 9.19 9.72
C ASN A 13 21.09 10.38 10.70
N ASP A 14 19.95 11.03 10.92
CA ASP A 14 19.78 12.14 11.85
C ASP A 14 19.52 11.69 13.31
N LYS A 15 19.54 10.38 13.57
CA LYS A 15 19.27 9.76 14.88
C LYS A 15 17.89 10.09 15.45
N VAL A 16 16.92 10.32 14.57
CA VAL A 16 15.51 10.46 14.93
C VAL A 16 14.92 9.06 15.14
N SER A 17 14.09 8.93 16.17
CA SER A 17 13.37 7.70 16.48
C SER A 17 12.43 7.33 15.34
N LEU A 18 12.52 6.08 14.85
CA LEU A 18 11.60 5.57 13.83
C LEU A 18 10.15 5.54 14.33
N LEU A 19 9.94 5.27 15.61
CA LEU A 19 8.62 5.38 16.23
C LEU A 19 8.07 6.81 16.08
N ASP A 20 8.87 7.83 16.38
CA ASP A 20 8.41 9.23 16.31
C ASP A 20 8.07 9.62 14.87
N VAL A 21 8.86 9.15 13.88
CA VAL A 21 8.59 9.38 12.45
C VAL A 21 7.25 8.77 12.03
N MET A 22 6.96 7.56 12.49
CA MET A 22 5.76 6.82 12.11
C MET A 22 4.52 7.24 12.90
N ASP A 23 4.69 7.82 14.09
CA ASP A 23 3.60 8.34 14.92
C ASP A 23 3.30 9.83 14.64
N ALA A 24 4.16 10.53 13.90
CA ALA A 24 4.04 11.98 13.69
C ALA A 24 2.79 12.43 12.92
N HIS A 25 2.22 11.59 12.06
CA HIS A 25 1.18 12.01 11.10
C HIS A 25 -0.22 11.50 11.43
N SER A 26 -0.37 10.22 11.76
CA SER A 26 -1.69 9.62 12.05
C SER A 26 -1.55 8.23 12.67
N ASP A 27 -2.54 7.84 13.47
CA ASP A 27 -2.69 6.48 14.02
C ASP A 27 -2.56 5.38 12.95
N ASP A 28 -2.98 5.66 11.71
CA ASP A 28 -2.89 4.70 10.61
C ASP A 28 -1.44 4.42 10.18
N VAL A 29 -0.55 5.42 10.24
CA VAL A 29 0.89 5.22 9.94
C VAL A 29 1.55 4.41 11.06
N TYR A 30 1.17 4.64 12.32
CA TYR A 30 1.65 3.85 13.46
C TYR A 30 1.30 2.35 13.33
N ARG A 31 0.15 2.00 12.74
CA ARG A 31 -0.20 0.58 12.48
C ARG A 31 0.82 -0.11 11.56
N TYR A 32 1.39 0.61 10.60
CA TYR A 32 2.48 0.07 9.77
C TYR A 32 3.76 -0.10 10.56
N TYR A 33 4.07 0.77 11.52
CA TYR A 33 5.21 0.58 12.41
C TYR A 33 5.09 -0.73 13.20
N GLU A 34 3.95 -0.94 13.88
CA GLU A 34 3.72 -2.18 14.63
C GLU A 34 3.77 -3.43 13.76
N LEU A 35 3.27 -3.33 12.52
CA LEU A 35 3.20 -4.45 11.62
C LEU A 35 4.55 -4.80 11.00
N LEU A 36 5.27 -3.79 10.49
CA LEU A 36 6.41 -3.97 9.60
C LEU A 36 7.76 -3.94 10.32
N ILE A 37 7.88 -3.27 11.46
CA ILE A 37 9.17 -2.98 12.09
C ILE A 37 9.48 -3.95 13.23
N ASP A 38 10.69 -4.51 13.20
CA ASP A 38 11.33 -5.14 14.34
C ASP A 38 11.94 -4.05 15.22
N LYS A 39 11.42 -3.92 16.45
CA LYS A 39 11.76 -2.81 17.36
C LYS A 39 13.13 -2.98 18.01
N GLU A 40 13.64 -4.21 18.07
CA GLU A 40 14.96 -4.48 18.64
C GLU A 40 16.04 -4.16 17.60
N GLU A 41 15.81 -4.57 16.36
CA GLU A 41 16.75 -4.36 15.25
C GLU A 41 16.60 -2.98 14.59
N ASN A 42 15.50 -2.26 14.85
CA ASN A 42 15.11 -1.04 14.13
C ASN A 42 15.16 -1.21 12.60
N ASP A 43 14.65 -2.35 12.12
CA ASP A 43 14.63 -2.73 10.71
C ASP A 43 13.28 -3.36 10.36
N PHE A 44 13.02 -3.64 9.08
CA PHE A 44 11.86 -4.44 8.69
C PHE A 44 11.95 -5.84 9.29
N LYS A 45 10.81 -6.39 9.73
CA LYS A 45 10.73 -7.79 10.16
C LYS A 45 11.10 -8.72 9.01
N GLU A 46 11.67 -9.87 9.35
CA GLU A 46 11.91 -10.94 8.38
C GLU A 46 10.61 -11.53 7.83
N ASN A 47 10.69 -12.08 6.62
CA ASN A 47 9.63 -12.90 6.01
C ASN A 47 8.25 -12.22 5.96
N LEU A 48 8.20 -10.89 5.85
CA LEU A 48 6.95 -10.14 5.67
C LEU A 48 6.19 -10.58 4.41
N ILE A 49 6.92 -10.99 3.38
CA ILE A 49 6.39 -11.59 2.16
C ILE A 49 7.05 -12.96 1.97
N GLU A 50 6.22 -14.00 1.86
CA GLU A 50 6.71 -15.37 1.67
C GLU A 50 7.55 -15.49 0.39
N GLY A 51 8.77 -16.02 0.54
CA GLY A 51 9.71 -16.23 -0.57
C GLY A 51 10.43 -14.98 -1.07
N GLN A 52 10.36 -13.86 -0.34
CA GLN A 52 11.13 -12.64 -0.65
C GLN A 52 11.97 -12.21 0.54
N GLU A 53 13.20 -11.78 0.28
CA GLU A 53 14.06 -11.17 1.27
C GLU A 53 13.60 -9.73 1.57
N ARG A 54 14.11 -9.15 2.66
CA ARG A 54 13.91 -7.73 2.96
C ARG A 54 14.46 -6.87 1.82
N PRO A 55 13.84 -5.71 1.50
CA PRO A 55 14.35 -4.82 0.50
C PRO A 55 15.67 -4.18 0.96
N SER A 56 16.49 -3.81 -0.01
CA SER A 56 17.76 -3.11 0.16
C SER A 56 17.60 -1.66 0.64
N ASN A 57 16.44 -1.05 0.40
CA ASN A 57 16.12 0.29 0.85
C ASN A 57 15.10 0.26 2.00
N PHE A 58 15.27 1.10 3.00
CA PHE A 58 14.44 1.07 4.20
C PHE A 58 13.28 2.08 4.21
N ASN A 59 13.22 2.98 3.24
CA ASN A 59 12.09 3.91 3.12
C ASN A 59 10.80 3.20 2.69
N LEU A 60 9.67 3.82 3.04
CA LEU A 60 8.34 3.25 2.87
C LEU A 60 7.42 4.23 2.14
N LEU A 61 6.71 3.74 1.11
CA LEU A 61 5.60 4.47 0.50
C LEU A 61 4.29 3.85 0.97
N ILE A 62 3.48 4.59 1.70
CA ILE A 62 2.16 4.15 2.19
C ILE A 62 1.09 4.73 1.27
N ILE A 63 0.28 3.86 0.67
CA ILE A 63 -0.95 4.25 -0.01
C ILE A 63 -2.07 4.25 1.03
N ASP A 64 -2.45 5.45 1.43
CA ASP A 64 -3.42 5.67 2.49
C ASP A 64 -4.86 5.54 1.99
N ARG A 65 -5.20 6.24 0.90
CA ARG A 65 -6.58 6.23 0.38
C ARG A 65 -6.65 6.30 -1.13
N ILE A 66 -7.43 5.41 -1.73
CA ILE A 66 -7.77 5.43 -3.15
C ILE A 66 -9.29 5.43 -3.30
N GLU A 67 -9.83 6.56 -3.74
CA GLU A 67 -11.25 6.69 -4.05
C GLU A 67 -11.44 6.95 -5.55
N ILE A 68 -12.30 6.14 -6.17
CA ILE A 68 -12.75 6.34 -7.54
C ILE A 68 -14.25 6.63 -7.48
N THR A 69 -14.66 7.77 -8.02
CA THR A 69 -16.08 8.15 -8.11
C THR A 69 -16.86 7.02 -8.81
N PRO A 70 -18.06 6.62 -8.33
CA PRO A 70 -18.78 5.45 -8.85
C PRO A 70 -18.91 5.38 -10.38
N LYS A 71 -19.18 6.51 -11.04
CA LYS A 71 -19.30 6.62 -12.52
C LYS A 71 -18.04 6.28 -13.31
N TYR A 72 -16.87 6.20 -12.64
CA TYR A 72 -15.58 5.90 -13.24
C TYR A 72 -15.01 4.54 -12.82
N ARG A 73 -15.71 3.79 -11.96
CA ARG A 73 -15.29 2.43 -11.55
C ARG A 73 -15.42 1.43 -12.72
N GLY A 74 -14.77 0.27 -12.57
CA GLY A 74 -14.76 -0.78 -13.61
C GLY A 74 -13.92 -0.46 -14.85
N LYS A 75 -13.18 0.66 -14.83
CA LYS A 75 -12.24 1.08 -15.88
C LYS A 75 -10.76 0.95 -15.48
N ASN A 76 -10.49 0.31 -14.33
CA ASN A 76 -9.15 0.13 -13.75
C ASN A 76 -8.32 1.42 -13.62
N ILE A 77 -8.95 2.58 -13.47
CA ILE A 77 -8.26 3.86 -13.28
C ILE A 77 -7.32 3.82 -12.07
N GLY A 78 -7.69 3.05 -11.03
CA GLY A 78 -6.83 2.81 -9.87
C GLY A 78 -5.50 2.16 -10.24
N PHE A 79 -5.42 1.30 -11.27
CA PHE A 79 -4.16 0.72 -11.72
C PHE A 79 -3.24 1.78 -12.28
N ALA A 80 -3.75 2.62 -13.17
CA ALA A 80 -2.98 3.73 -13.71
C ALA A 80 -2.53 4.70 -12.61
N ALA A 81 -3.41 5.00 -11.64
CA ALA A 81 -3.08 5.88 -10.52
C ALA A 81 -1.98 5.29 -9.62
N ILE A 82 -2.11 4.03 -9.18
CA ILE A 82 -1.14 3.35 -8.33
C ILE A 82 0.19 3.15 -9.06
N SER A 83 0.16 2.63 -10.29
CA SER A 83 1.39 2.43 -11.07
C SER A 83 2.15 3.73 -11.30
N ASN A 84 1.44 4.83 -11.58
CA ASN A 84 2.08 6.14 -11.71
C ASN A 84 2.61 6.67 -10.37
N LEU A 85 1.87 6.48 -9.26
CA LEU A 85 2.33 6.85 -7.92
C LEU A 85 3.64 6.13 -7.58
N ILE A 86 3.70 4.81 -7.77
CA ILE A 86 4.90 4.00 -7.52
C ILE A 86 6.02 4.44 -8.46
N LYS A 87 5.72 4.68 -9.74
CA LYS A 87 6.72 5.17 -10.70
C LYS A 87 7.28 6.53 -10.31
N VAL A 88 6.54 7.41 -9.64
CA VAL A 88 7.05 8.74 -9.28
C VAL A 88 7.78 8.69 -7.93
N PHE A 89 7.19 8.06 -6.92
CA PHE A 89 7.65 8.14 -5.52
C PHE A 89 8.33 6.87 -5.01
N GLY A 90 8.25 5.76 -5.74
CA GLY A 90 8.79 4.47 -5.30
C GLY A 90 10.30 4.31 -5.46
N HIS A 91 10.97 5.12 -6.30
CA HIS A 91 12.40 4.94 -6.63
C HIS A 91 13.35 4.88 -5.42
N SER A 92 12.97 5.51 -4.31
CA SER A 92 13.78 5.56 -3.09
C SER A 92 13.13 4.82 -1.94
N CYS A 93 12.22 3.88 -2.20
CA CYS A 93 11.56 3.04 -1.21
C CYS A 93 11.98 1.58 -1.38
N GLY A 94 11.95 0.80 -0.29
CA GLY A 94 12.02 -0.66 -0.37
C GLY A 94 10.66 -1.31 -0.51
N TYR A 95 9.68 -0.79 0.24
CA TYR A 95 8.31 -1.25 0.20
C TYR A 95 7.33 -0.17 -0.22
N VAL A 96 6.26 -0.61 -0.90
CA VAL A 96 5.00 0.11 -0.98
C VAL A 96 3.96 -0.66 -0.17
N ALA A 97 3.26 0.00 0.74
CA ALA A 97 2.27 -0.62 1.61
C ALA A 97 0.87 -0.05 1.37
N VAL A 98 -0.15 -0.90 1.54
CA VAL A 98 -1.56 -0.50 1.42
C VAL A 98 -2.41 -1.37 2.34
N GLU A 99 -3.43 -0.79 2.98
CA GLU A 99 -4.47 -1.57 3.66
C GLU A 99 -5.62 -1.86 2.69
N SER A 100 -6.04 -3.12 2.61
CA SER A 100 -7.20 -3.55 1.81
C SER A 100 -8.52 -3.28 2.52
N PHE A 101 -8.71 -2.06 3.01
CA PHE A 101 -9.91 -1.66 3.74
C PHE A 101 -10.97 -1.06 2.79
N PRO A 102 -12.18 -1.65 2.68
CA PRO A 102 -13.19 -1.10 1.80
C PRO A 102 -13.83 0.16 2.40
N LEU A 103 -13.72 1.28 1.68
CA LEU A 103 -14.09 2.63 2.15
C LEU A 103 -15.56 2.75 2.61
N GLN A 104 -16.47 1.90 2.10
CA GLN A 104 -17.86 1.89 2.54
C GLN A 104 -18.05 1.45 4.00
N PHE A 105 -17.03 0.85 4.61
CA PHE A 105 -17.01 0.48 6.03
C PHE A 105 -16.23 1.48 6.91
N GLU A 106 -15.74 2.59 6.35
CA GLU A 106 -15.15 3.67 7.16
C GLU A 106 -16.24 4.32 8.03
N ALA A 107 -15.84 4.72 9.24
CA ALA A 107 -16.73 5.48 10.12
C ALA A 107 -17.16 6.78 9.41
N GLY A 108 -18.49 6.99 9.30
CA GLY A 108 -19.06 8.14 8.60
C GLY A 108 -19.51 7.87 7.16
N ASN A 109 -19.21 6.69 6.57
CA ASN A 109 -19.66 6.30 5.23
C ASN A 109 -20.87 5.34 5.22
N ALA A 110 -21.47 5.08 6.39
CA ALA A 110 -22.62 4.19 6.54
C ALA A 110 -23.85 4.72 5.79
N GLY A 111 -24.09 4.23 4.57
CA GLY A 111 -25.34 4.47 3.83
C GLY A 111 -25.21 4.79 2.34
N ASN A 112 -24.00 5.00 1.80
CA ASN A 112 -23.85 5.46 0.42
C ASN A 112 -23.74 4.35 -0.65
N GLU A 113 -23.45 3.10 -0.27
CA GLU A 113 -23.30 1.99 -1.22
C GLU A 113 -23.93 0.69 -0.69
N PRO A 114 -24.54 -0.15 -1.56
CA PRO A 114 -24.98 -1.47 -1.15
C PRO A 114 -23.78 -2.26 -0.65
N ALA A 115 -23.82 -2.67 0.62
CA ALA A 115 -22.74 -3.40 1.23
C ALA A 115 -22.73 -4.84 0.67
N ASP A 116 -21.77 -5.14 -0.19
CA ASP A 116 -21.17 -6.48 -0.16
C ASP A 116 -20.76 -6.78 1.29
N ASP A 117 -20.74 -8.04 1.71
CA ASP A 117 -20.14 -8.41 2.99
C ASP A 117 -18.70 -7.87 3.09
N LYS A 118 -18.28 -7.43 4.29
CA LYS A 118 -16.98 -6.75 4.49
C LYS A 118 -15.83 -7.64 4.04
N GLU A 119 -15.90 -8.93 4.37
CA GLU A 119 -14.87 -9.90 3.99
C GLU A 119 -14.78 -10.04 2.46
N LEU A 120 -15.92 -10.11 1.77
CA LEU A 120 -15.98 -10.18 0.32
C LEU A 120 -15.40 -8.92 -0.34
N ALA A 121 -15.72 -7.74 0.19
CA ALA A 121 -15.20 -6.47 -0.31
C ALA A 121 -13.68 -6.35 -0.11
N THR A 122 -13.19 -6.74 1.07
CA THR A 122 -11.74 -6.83 1.37
C THR A 122 -11.05 -7.80 0.42
N LEU A 123 -11.64 -8.97 0.16
CA LEU A 123 -11.09 -9.96 -0.78
C LEU A 123 -11.02 -9.41 -2.21
N LYS A 124 -12.05 -8.66 -2.65
CA LYS A 124 -12.04 -7.98 -3.96
C LYS A 124 -10.89 -6.97 -4.04
N LEU A 125 -10.61 -6.21 -2.99
CA LEU A 125 -9.47 -5.28 -2.93
C LEU A 125 -8.13 -6.02 -2.93
N LYS A 126 -7.98 -7.08 -2.15
CA LYS A 126 -6.76 -7.90 -2.15
C LYS A 126 -6.46 -8.44 -3.55
N ASN A 127 -7.48 -8.97 -4.23
CA ASN A 127 -7.37 -9.46 -5.61
C ASN A 127 -7.04 -8.33 -6.59
N TYR A 128 -7.58 -7.13 -6.38
CA TYR A 128 -7.29 -5.96 -7.19
C TYR A 128 -5.81 -5.55 -7.06
N TYR A 129 -5.31 -5.36 -5.84
CA TYR A 129 -3.90 -4.99 -5.61
C TYR A 129 -2.92 -6.09 -6.00
N SER A 130 -3.29 -7.36 -5.85
CA SER A 130 -2.46 -8.51 -6.26
C SER A 130 -2.09 -8.48 -7.74
N LYS A 131 -2.98 -7.93 -8.60
CA LYS A 131 -2.70 -7.76 -10.03
C LYS A 131 -1.56 -6.77 -10.32
N LEU A 132 -1.27 -5.86 -9.38
CA LEU A 132 -0.13 -4.95 -9.44
C LEU A 132 1.13 -5.51 -8.74
N GLY A 133 1.09 -6.77 -8.29
CA GLY A 133 2.22 -7.43 -7.64
C GLY A 133 2.23 -7.38 -6.12
N PHE A 134 1.30 -6.66 -5.49
CA PHE A 134 1.18 -6.63 -4.03
C PHE A 134 0.94 -8.04 -3.47
N LYS A 135 1.53 -8.32 -2.32
CA LYS A 135 1.42 -9.59 -1.58
C LYS A 135 0.82 -9.32 -0.21
N ASN A 136 -0.06 -10.21 0.22
CA ASN A 136 -0.74 -10.08 1.51
C ASN A 136 0.21 -10.40 2.67
N ILE A 137 0.19 -9.59 3.73
CA ILE A 137 0.81 -9.95 5.00
C ILE A 137 -0.13 -10.91 5.73
N LYS A 138 0.37 -12.12 6.01
CA LYS A 138 -0.43 -13.21 6.57
C LYS A 138 -1.15 -12.79 7.85
N GLY A 139 -2.46 -13.10 7.92
CA GLY A 139 -3.28 -12.80 9.10
C GLY A 139 -3.76 -11.35 9.19
N THR A 140 -3.53 -10.52 8.17
CA THR A 140 -3.92 -9.11 8.17
C THR A 140 -4.62 -8.69 6.88
N ASP A 141 -5.09 -7.44 6.84
CA ASP A 141 -5.62 -6.78 5.65
C ASP A 141 -4.58 -5.90 4.92
N PHE A 142 -3.35 -5.88 5.41
CA PHE A 142 -2.26 -5.12 4.81
C PHE A 142 -1.57 -5.91 3.71
N MET A 143 -1.16 -5.20 2.68
CA MET A 143 -0.39 -5.75 1.57
C MET A 143 0.87 -4.93 1.32
N LEU A 144 1.92 -5.61 0.87
CA LEU A 144 3.21 -5.03 0.53
C LEU A 144 3.58 -5.33 -0.91
N LEU A 145 4.26 -4.39 -1.52
CA LEU A 145 4.99 -4.58 -2.75
C LEU A 145 6.47 -4.36 -2.47
N ASN A 146 7.28 -5.41 -2.59
CA ASN A 146 8.74 -5.30 -2.50
C ASN A 146 9.29 -4.76 -3.82
N LEU A 147 9.90 -3.58 -3.78
CA LEU A 147 10.39 -2.89 -4.98
C LEU A 147 11.65 -3.53 -5.56
N ASP A 148 12.42 -4.28 -4.78
CA ASP A 148 13.58 -5.04 -5.29
C ASP A 148 13.16 -6.21 -6.20
N TYR A 149 11.93 -6.71 -6.01
CA TYR A 149 11.33 -7.77 -6.83
C TYR A 149 10.27 -7.24 -7.80
N PHE A 150 10.04 -5.93 -7.82
CA PHE A 150 8.95 -5.35 -8.59
C PHE A 150 9.35 -5.12 -10.04
N ASN A 151 8.64 -5.80 -10.94
CA ASN A 151 8.61 -5.43 -12.35
C ASN A 151 7.28 -4.71 -12.62
N PRO A 152 7.28 -3.38 -12.84
CA PRO A 152 6.05 -2.63 -13.02
C PRO A 152 5.26 -3.15 -14.23
N PRO A 153 4.01 -3.60 -14.04
CA PRO A 153 3.20 -4.00 -15.17
C PRO A 153 2.96 -2.78 -16.06
N LYS A 154 2.99 -2.97 -17.38
CA LYS A 154 2.63 -1.90 -18.29
C LYS A 154 1.12 -1.67 -18.15
N VAL A 155 0.71 -0.42 -18.00
CA VAL A 155 -0.71 -0.04 -17.89
C VAL A 155 -1.04 0.84 -19.09
N ASP A 156 -1.81 0.31 -20.04
CA ASP A 156 -2.24 1.04 -21.23
C ASP A 156 -3.76 1.23 -21.24
N LEU A 157 -4.23 2.27 -21.94
CA LEU A 157 -5.66 2.49 -22.19
C LEU A 157 -6.09 1.70 -23.43
N VAL A 158 -6.90 0.66 -23.23
CA VAL A 158 -7.46 -0.20 -24.28
C VAL A 158 -8.99 -0.12 -24.22
N ASP A 159 -9.63 0.27 -25.33
CA ASP A 159 -11.10 0.37 -25.43
C ASP A 159 -11.77 1.16 -24.28
N GLY A 160 -11.09 2.21 -23.79
CA GLY A 160 -11.60 3.07 -22.71
C GLY A 160 -11.45 2.49 -21.29
N LYS A 161 -10.67 1.41 -21.12
CA LYS A 161 -10.29 0.81 -19.83
C LYS A 161 -8.77 0.69 -19.72
N PHE A 162 -8.25 0.88 -18.51
CA PHE A 162 -6.83 0.61 -18.27
C PHE A 162 -6.63 -0.90 -18.11
N GLU A 163 -5.70 -1.46 -18.87
CA GLU A 163 -5.41 -2.90 -18.80
C GLU A 163 -3.92 -3.11 -18.52
N LEU A 164 -3.62 -4.22 -17.84
CA LEU A 164 -2.25 -4.68 -17.66
C LEU A 164 -1.82 -5.39 -18.96
N VAL A 165 -0.72 -4.94 -19.55
CA VAL A 165 -0.19 -5.40 -20.85
C VAL A 165 1.23 -5.94 -20.74
#